data_AF-A0A7X9F1C2-F1
#
_entry.id   AF-A0A7X9F1C2-F1
#
_cell.length_a   1.000
_cell.length_b   1.000
_cell.length_c   1.000
_cell.angle_alpha   90.00
_cell.angle_beta   90.00
_cell.angle_gamma   90.00
#
_symmetry.space_group_name_H-M   'P 1'
#
loop_
_entity.id
_entity.type
_entity.pdbx_description
1 polymer ?
#
loop_
_entity_poly.entity_id
_entity_poly.type
_entity_poly.pdbx_seq_one_letter_code
_entity_poly.pdbx_strand_id
1 'polypeptide(L)'
;MPLIIYTEHQEQAELIRWTKEPHTLRLYPEVEWLFAVPNGAKLPYTGKGKQRRSRQAVILKAEGLKPGVPDLCLPVPAGGYHGLWIEMKSFRKGAKVSKDQAEWLKQLQVYGFCCKVCVGWVEARDEIMLYLNSRHDPETRARFGLEEIKTFEVGEK
;
A
#
# COMPACT_ATOMS: atom_id res chain seq x y z
N MET A 1 -9.53 10.10 -27.70
CA MET A 1 -10.18 9.31 -26.62
C MET A 1 -9.81 9.94 -25.30
N PRO A 2 -10.75 10.17 -24.36
CA PRO A 2 -10.38 10.59 -23.01
C PRO A 2 -9.59 9.46 -22.35
N LEU A 3 -8.44 9.80 -21.75
CA LEU A 3 -7.68 8.89 -20.89
C LEU A 3 -8.57 8.52 -19.70
N ILE A 4 -8.93 7.25 -19.57
CA ILE A 4 -9.65 6.74 -18.40
C ILE A 4 -8.64 6.73 -17.24
N ILE A 5 -8.86 7.59 -16.25
CA ILE A 5 -8.08 7.60 -15.01
C ILE A 5 -8.84 6.82 -13.96
N TYR A 6 -8.31 5.65 -13.58
CA TYR A 6 -8.90 4.84 -12.51
C TYR A 6 -8.75 5.52 -11.15
N THR A 7 -9.71 5.24 -10.28
CA THR A 7 -9.63 5.61 -8.86
C THR A 7 -8.63 4.72 -8.14
N GLU A 8 -8.09 5.18 -7.01
CA GLU A 8 -7.19 4.38 -6.16
C GLU A 8 -7.82 3.04 -5.76
N HIS A 9 -9.14 3.04 -5.48
CA HIS A 9 -9.90 1.81 -5.23
C HIS A 9 -9.89 0.84 -6.42
N GLN A 10 -10.08 1.35 -7.64
CA GLN A 10 -10.06 0.53 -8.85
C GLN A 10 -8.66 -0.04 -9.13
N GLU A 11 -7.62 0.79 -8.96
CA GLU A 11 -6.22 0.35 -9.07
C GLU A 11 -5.92 -0.78 -8.08
N GLN A 12 -6.26 -0.60 -6.80
CA GLN A 12 -6.06 -1.64 -5.79
C GLN A 12 -6.89 -2.90 -6.09
N ALA A 13 -8.13 -2.76 -6.57
CA ALA A 13 -8.95 -3.90 -6.94
C ALA A 13 -8.32 -4.70 -8.10
N GLU A 14 -7.73 -4.03 -9.10
CA GLU A 14 -7.01 -4.70 -10.19
C GLU A 14 -5.76 -5.43 -9.69
N LEU A 15 -5.01 -4.84 -8.74
CA LEU A 15 -3.88 -5.53 -8.11
C LEU A 15 -4.33 -6.81 -7.40
N ILE A 16 -5.39 -6.74 -6.59
CA ILE A 16 -5.94 -7.90 -5.87
C ILE A 16 -6.55 -8.93 -6.85
N ARG A 17 -7.06 -8.50 -8.01
CA ARG A 17 -7.49 -9.42 -9.06
C ARG A 17 -6.28 -10.17 -9.64
N TRP A 18 -5.19 -9.46 -9.93
CA TRP A 18 -3.95 -10.05 -10.44
C TRP A 18 -3.35 -11.08 -9.48
N THR A 19 -3.36 -10.84 -8.16
CA THR A 19 -2.83 -11.80 -7.17
C THR A 19 -3.60 -13.12 -7.14
N LYS A 20 -4.84 -13.14 -7.63
CA LYS A 20 -5.70 -14.33 -7.67
C LYS A 20 -5.63 -15.09 -9.00
N GLU A 21 -4.91 -14.57 -10.00
CA GLU A 21 -4.80 -15.24 -11.29
C GLU A 21 -4.00 -16.54 -11.15
N PRO A 22 -4.45 -17.67 -11.75
CA PRO A 22 -3.75 -18.96 -11.61
C PRO A 22 -2.29 -18.93 -12.07
N HIS A 23 -1.99 -18.14 -13.11
CA HIS A 23 -0.63 -17.96 -13.59
C HIS A 23 0.25 -17.24 -12.57
N THR A 24 -0.28 -16.18 -11.95
CA THR A 24 0.41 -15.43 -10.89
C THR A 24 0.70 -16.31 -9.69
N LEU A 25 -0.31 -17.03 -9.16
CA LEU A 25 -0.15 -17.91 -8.01
C LEU A 25 0.83 -19.07 -8.28
N ARG A 26 0.94 -19.53 -9.54
CA ARG A 26 1.95 -20.52 -9.93
C ARG A 26 3.38 -19.99 -9.87
N LEU A 27 3.59 -18.71 -10.20
CA LEU A 27 4.92 -18.10 -10.22
C LEU A 27 5.31 -17.49 -8.86
N TYR A 28 4.34 -16.93 -8.15
CA TYR A 28 4.50 -16.19 -6.90
C TYR A 28 3.44 -16.62 -5.88
N PRO A 29 3.45 -17.87 -5.37
CA PRO A 29 2.42 -18.34 -4.44
C PRO A 29 2.29 -17.45 -3.19
N GLU A 30 3.36 -16.74 -2.80
CA GLU A 30 3.37 -15.83 -1.66
C GLU A 30 2.37 -14.67 -1.77
N VAL A 31 1.96 -14.26 -2.97
CA VAL A 31 1.00 -13.15 -3.14
C VAL A 31 -0.40 -13.50 -2.63
N GLU A 32 -0.70 -14.77 -2.37
CA GLU A 32 -1.93 -15.20 -1.70
C GLU A 32 -2.07 -14.56 -0.31
N TRP A 33 -0.95 -14.25 0.34
CA TRP A 33 -0.90 -13.64 1.67
C TRP A 33 -1.00 -12.11 1.66
N LEU A 34 -1.09 -11.47 0.48
CA LEU A 34 -1.30 -10.03 0.37
C LEU A 34 -2.72 -9.69 0.84
N PHE A 35 -2.84 -8.83 1.85
CA PHE A 35 -4.15 -8.38 2.34
C PHE A 35 -4.26 -6.86 2.41
N ALA A 36 -5.49 -6.38 2.25
CA ALA A 36 -5.81 -4.97 2.40
C ALA A 36 -6.03 -4.59 3.85
N VAL A 37 -5.50 -3.41 4.23
CA VAL A 37 -5.70 -2.80 5.54
C VAL A 37 -6.75 -1.69 5.39
N PRO A 38 -7.98 -1.88 5.91
CA PRO A 38 -9.11 -1.00 5.61
C PRO A 38 -9.10 0.30 6.44
N ASN A 39 -7.94 0.74 6.96
CA ASN A 39 -7.85 1.89 7.86
C ASN A 39 -8.21 3.23 7.20
N GLY A 40 -8.08 3.30 5.87
CA GLY A 40 -8.53 4.43 5.04
C GLY A 40 -9.99 4.35 4.57
N ALA A 41 -10.75 3.31 4.94
CA ALA A 41 -12.08 3.07 4.40
C ALA A 41 -13.06 4.22 4.69
N LYS A 42 -13.89 4.54 3.68
CA LYS A 42 -14.99 5.51 3.86
C LYS A 42 -16.07 4.90 4.73
N LEU A 43 -16.13 5.33 5.98
CA LEU A 43 -17.15 4.91 6.94
C LEU A 43 -18.46 5.70 6.75
N PRO A 44 -19.62 5.13 7.12
CA PRO A 44 -20.89 5.86 7.09
C PRO A 44 -20.87 6.95 8.17
N TYR A 45 -21.06 8.21 7.75
CA TYR A 45 -21.20 9.35 8.65
C TYR A 45 -22.59 9.96 8.53
N THR A 46 -23.18 10.32 9.66
CA THR A 46 -24.40 11.12 9.74
C THR A 46 -24.09 12.54 10.21
N GLY A 47 -24.99 13.49 9.95
CA GLY A 47 -24.80 14.92 10.28
C GLY A 47 -24.09 15.72 9.19
N LYS A 48 -23.93 17.03 9.40
CA LYS A 48 -23.29 17.98 8.47
C LYS A 48 -22.15 18.77 9.14
N GLY A 49 -21.15 19.15 8.35
CA GLY A 49 -20.03 19.98 8.82
C GLY A 49 -19.30 19.37 10.02
N LYS A 50 -19.05 20.18 11.05
CA LYS A 50 -18.37 19.78 12.30
C LYS A 50 -19.17 18.80 13.18
N GLN A 51 -20.46 18.62 12.92
CA GLN A 51 -21.31 17.70 13.68
C GLN A 51 -21.34 16.29 13.06
N ARG A 52 -20.52 16.01 12.05
CA ARG A 52 -20.44 14.67 11.45
C ARG A 52 -19.95 13.65 12.47
N ARG A 53 -20.68 12.55 12.62
CA ARG A 53 -20.34 11.44 13.51
C ARG A 53 -20.48 10.12 12.79
N SER A 54 -19.64 9.15 13.13
CA SER A 54 -19.76 7.77 12.68
C SER A 54 -19.60 6.86 13.89
N ARG A 55 -20.67 6.16 14.26
CA ARG A 55 -20.63 5.19 15.35
C ARG A 55 -19.61 4.08 15.05
N GLN A 56 -19.55 3.64 13.80
CA GLN A 56 -18.57 2.66 13.34
C GLN A 56 -17.14 3.19 13.50
N ALA A 57 -16.87 4.45 13.17
CA ALA A 57 -15.54 5.02 13.36
C ALA A 57 -15.13 5.10 14.83
N VAL A 58 -16.07 5.36 15.74
CA VAL A 58 -15.78 5.36 17.18
C VAL A 58 -15.41 3.96 17.66
N ILE A 59 -16.18 2.95 17.27
CA ILE A 59 -15.91 1.54 17.61
C ILE A 59 -14.55 1.11 17.05
N LEU A 60 -14.33 1.29 15.75
CA LEU A 60 -13.07 0.90 15.10
C LEU A 60 -11.85 1.61 15.70
N LYS A 61 -11.96 2.90 16.05
CA LYS A 61 -10.87 3.61 16.74
C LYS A 61 -10.57 3.02 18.11
N ALA A 62 -11.59 2.60 18.86
CA ALA A 62 -11.40 1.90 20.13
C ALA A 62 -10.74 0.52 19.94
N GLU A 63 -10.99 -0.13 18.79
CA GLU A 63 -10.35 -1.39 18.38
C GLU A 63 -8.95 -1.21 17.77
N GLY A 64 -8.46 0.03 17.66
CA GLY A 64 -7.10 0.31 17.18
C GLY A 64 -6.98 0.77 15.73
N LEU A 65 -8.09 1.16 15.08
CA LEU A 65 -8.04 1.85 13.78
C LEU A 65 -7.20 3.12 13.90
N LYS A 66 -6.11 3.16 13.14
CA LYS A 66 -5.16 4.27 13.10
C LYS A 66 -5.18 4.92 11.71
N PRO A 67 -5.26 6.25 11.60
CA PRO A 67 -5.17 6.92 10.32
C PRO A 67 -3.79 6.69 9.69
N GLY A 68 -3.76 6.66 8.36
CA GLY A 68 -2.52 6.63 7.57
C GLY A 68 -1.79 5.29 7.50
N VAL A 69 -2.31 4.21 8.10
CA VAL A 69 -1.72 2.86 7.89
C VAL A 69 -1.75 2.54 6.39
N PRO A 70 -0.65 2.03 5.79
CA PRO A 70 -0.61 1.74 4.36
C PRO A 70 -1.68 0.73 3.92
N ASP A 71 -2.13 0.87 2.67
CA ASP A 71 -3.31 0.16 2.17
C ASP A 71 -3.16 -1.36 2.09
N LEU A 72 -1.95 -1.87 1.89
CA LEU A 72 -1.68 -3.29 1.67
C LEU A 72 -0.48 -3.78 2.49
N CYS A 73 -0.56 -5.02 2.95
CA CYS A 73 0.53 -5.72 3.63
C CYS A 73 0.72 -7.12 3.03
N LEU A 74 1.97 -7.44 2.70
CA LEU A 74 2.45 -8.76 2.36
C LEU A 74 3.40 -9.22 3.47
N PRO A 75 2.94 -10.07 4.41
CA PRO A 75 3.69 -10.46 5.60
C PRO A 75 4.68 -11.60 5.28
N VAL A 76 5.45 -11.46 4.19
CA VAL A 76 6.38 -12.47 3.68
C VAL A 76 7.77 -11.88 3.71
N PRO A 77 8.73 -12.43 4.49
CA PRO A 77 10.09 -11.94 4.51
C PRO A 77 10.82 -12.17 3.17
N ALA A 78 11.41 -11.12 2.61
CA ALA A 78 12.28 -11.18 1.44
C ALA A 78 13.28 -10.00 1.45
N GLY A 79 14.42 -10.16 0.76
CA GLY A 79 15.39 -9.06 0.58
C GLY A 79 16.02 -8.50 1.86
N GLY A 80 15.90 -9.21 3.00
CA GLY A 80 16.36 -8.74 4.31
C GLY A 80 15.31 -7.96 5.12
N TYR A 81 14.07 -7.84 4.62
CA TYR A 81 12.97 -7.18 5.31
C TYR A 81 11.98 -8.18 5.92
N HIS A 82 11.25 -7.75 6.95
CA HIS A 82 10.26 -8.59 7.65
C HIS A 82 8.94 -8.77 6.87
N GLY A 83 8.69 -7.91 5.89
CA GLY A 83 7.48 -7.90 5.06
C GLY A 83 7.45 -6.65 4.18
N LEU A 84 6.52 -6.63 3.23
CA LEU A 84 6.31 -5.50 2.31
C LEU A 84 4.98 -4.81 2.62
N TRP A 85 5.04 -3.49 2.77
CA TRP A 85 3.87 -2.61 2.89
C TRP A 85 3.77 -1.71 1.67
N ILE A 86 2.57 -1.58 1.13
CA ILE A 86 2.31 -0.76 -0.06
C ILE A 86 1.20 0.25 0.26
N GLU A 87 1.49 1.51 -0.01
CA GLU A 87 0.53 2.61 -0.05
C GLU A 87 0.17 2.88 -1.51
N MET A 88 -1.10 2.75 -1.86
CA MET A 88 -1.58 2.90 -3.24
C MET A 88 -1.90 4.36 -3.53
N LYS A 89 -1.61 4.78 -4.77
CA LYS A 89 -2.04 6.06 -5.33
C LYS A 89 -2.62 5.84 -6.72
N SER A 90 -3.50 6.76 -7.13
CA SER A 90 -4.01 6.79 -8.52
C SER A 90 -3.24 7.80 -9.36
N PHE A 91 -3.32 7.69 -10.69
CA PHE A 91 -2.76 8.65 -11.65
C PHE A 91 -3.45 10.03 -11.65
N ARG A 92 -4.32 10.30 -10.67
CA ARG A 92 -4.94 11.62 -10.51
C ARG A 92 -3.87 12.65 -10.18
N LYS A 93 -3.87 13.76 -10.93
CA LYS A 93 -2.95 14.88 -10.69
C LYS A 93 -3.04 15.35 -9.23
N GLY A 94 -1.90 15.42 -8.55
CA GLY A 94 -1.81 15.83 -7.15
C GLY A 94 -2.10 14.73 -6.13
N ALA A 95 -2.15 13.46 -6.52
CA ALA A 95 -2.11 12.35 -5.57
C ALA A 95 -0.80 12.42 -4.77
N LYS A 96 -0.91 12.72 -3.48
CA LYS A 96 0.22 12.88 -2.55
C LYS A 96 0.04 11.98 -1.34
N VAL A 97 1.16 11.63 -0.72
CA VAL A 97 1.19 10.95 0.58
C VAL A 97 0.80 11.96 1.66
N SER A 98 -0.13 11.60 2.53
CA SER A 98 -0.48 12.46 3.67
C SER A 98 0.58 12.40 4.77
N LYS A 99 0.58 13.38 5.68
CA LYS A 99 1.50 13.40 6.83
C LYS A 99 1.45 12.11 7.67
N ASP A 100 0.24 11.62 7.98
CA ASP A 100 0.06 10.38 8.74
C ASP A 100 0.61 9.16 8.00
N GLN A 101 0.40 9.08 6.68
CA GLN A 101 0.94 8.00 5.83
C GLN A 101 2.47 8.03 5.79
N ALA A 102 3.05 9.23 5.64
CA ALA A 102 4.51 9.40 5.62
C ALA A 102 5.14 8.95 6.95
N GLU A 103 4.52 9.29 8.09
CA GLU A 103 5.01 8.85 9.40
C GLU A 103 4.93 7.32 9.55
N TRP A 104 3.83 6.69 9.11
CA TRP A 104 3.73 5.22 9.13
C TRP A 104 4.81 4.54 8.29
N LEU A 105 5.00 4.97 7.05
CA LEU A 105 6.01 4.41 6.15
C LEU A 105 7.41 4.53 6.76
N LYS A 106 7.72 5.71 7.32
CA LYS A 106 8.99 5.95 8.02
C LYS A 106 9.18 5.01 9.20
N GLN A 107 8.19 4.87 10.08
CA GLN A 107 8.31 4.00 11.26
C GLN A 107 8.44 2.52 10.87
N LEU A 108 7.66 2.05 9.90
CA LEU A 108 7.75 0.69 9.38
C LEU A 108 9.15 0.39 8.84
N GLN A 109 9.76 1.33 8.12
CA GLN A 109 11.14 1.21 7.63
C GLN A 109 12.15 1.14 8.78
N VAL A 110 12.01 1.98 9.82
CA VAL A 110 12.86 1.90 11.02
C VAL A 110 12.77 0.52 11.68
N TYR A 111 11.60 -0.10 11.68
CA TYR A 111 11.39 -1.45 12.22
C TYR A 111 11.69 -2.58 11.24
N GLY A 112 12.36 -2.32 10.12
CA GLY A 112 12.87 -3.36 9.21
C GLY A 112 11.84 -3.91 8.22
N PHE A 113 10.75 -3.18 7.95
CA PHE A 113 9.83 -3.49 6.86
C PHE A 113 10.20 -2.76 5.57
N CYS A 114 9.95 -3.40 4.42
CA CYS A 114 9.99 -2.69 3.16
C CYS A 114 8.68 -1.90 2.98
N CYS A 115 8.78 -0.66 2.49
CA CYS A 115 7.64 0.20 2.26
C CYS A 115 7.74 0.84 0.88
N LYS A 116 6.66 0.76 0.10
CA LYS A 116 6.57 1.35 -1.23
C LYS A 116 5.30 2.19 -1.37
N VAL A 117 5.42 3.32 -2.08
CA VAL A 117 4.28 4.10 -2.54
C VAL A 117 4.18 3.91 -4.04
N CYS A 118 3.06 3.35 -4.50
CA CYS A 118 2.90 2.91 -5.89
C CYS A 118 1.75 3.67 -6.55
N VAL A 119 2.01 4.27 -7.71
CA VAL A 119 1.01 4.91 -8.54
C VAL A 119 0.45 3.88 -9.53
N GLY A 120 -0.76 3.42 -9.24
CA GLY A 120 -1.45 2.41 -10.03
C GLY A 120 -1.01 0.98 -9.74
N TRP A 121 -1.82 0.04 -10.23
CA TRP A 121 -1.66 -1.38 -9.92
C TRP A 121 -0.43 -2.01 -10.58
N VAL A 122 -0.02 -1.50 -11.74
CA VAL A 122 1.14 -2.01 -12.49
C VAL A 122 2.44 -1.76 -11.72
N GLU A 123 2.65 -0.55 -11.19
CA GLU A 123 3.83 -0.25 -10.36
C GLU A 123 3.83 -1.11 -9.09
N ALA A 124 2.68 -1.27 -8.43
CA ALA A 124 2.57 -2.11 -7.24
C ALA A 124 2.88 -3.59 -7.53
N ARG A 125 2.40 -4.12 -8.66
CA ARG A 125 2.72 -5.47 -9.12
C ARG A 125 4.23 -5.65 -9.31
N ASP A 126 4.86 -4.73 -10.03
CA ASP A 126 6.27 -4.81 -10.36
C ASP A 126 7.15 -4.74 -9.11
N GLU A 127 6.76 -3.92 -8.13
CA GLU A 127 7.40 -3.84 -6.81
C GLU A 127 7.23 -5.12 -5.99
N ILE A 128 6.06 -5.77 -6.02
CA ILE A 128 5.84 -7.08 -5.39
C ILE A 128 6.76 -8.13 -6.02
N MET A 129 6.82 -8.19 -7.35
CA MET A 129 7.67 -9.15 -8.06
C MET A 129 9.14 -8.91 -7.76
N LEU A 130 9.60 -7.65 -7.78
CA LEU A 130 10.96 -7.28 -7.43
C LEU A 130 11.31 -7.68 -6.00
N TYR A 131 10.41 -7.38 -5.05
CA TYR A 131 10.56 -7.75 -3.64
C TYR A 131 10.71 -9.27 -3.46
N LEU A 132 9.81 -10.07 -4.05
CA LEU A 132 9.86 -11.53 -3.90
C LEU A 132 11.09 -12.15 -4.56
N ASN A 133 11.50 -11.65 -5.73
CA ASN A 133 12.70 -12.12 -6.43
C ASN A 133 14.00 -11.83 -5.65
N SER A 134 14.02 -10.77 -4.83
CA SER A 134 15.19 -10.40 -4.01
C SER A 134 15.62 -11.46 -2.98
N ARG A 135 14.77 -12.47 -2.72
CA ARG A 135 15.08 -13.61 -1.86
C ARG A 135 16.16 -14.53 -2.44
N HIS A 136 16.24 -14.62 -3.76
CA HIS A 136 17.02 -15.64 -4.45
C HIS A 136 18.24 -15.08 -5.19
N ASP A 137 18.26 -13.77 -5.43
CA ASP A 137 19.28 -13.14 -6.25
C ASP A 137 19.98 -11.99 -5.50
N PRO A 138 21.29 -12.11 -5.22
CA PRO A 138 22.08 -11.04 -4.62
C PRO A 138 22.09 -9.73 -5.41
N GLU A 139 21.99 -9.76 -6.74
CA GLU A 139 21.95 -8.55 -7.56
C GLU A 139 20.61 -7.83 -7.40
N THR A 140 19.50 -8.57 -7.46
CA THR A 140 18.16 -8.04 -7.14
C THR A 140 18.10 -7.55 -5.69
N ARG A 141 18.74 -8.24 -4.74
CA ARG A 141 18.84 -7.78 -3.35
C ARG A 141 19.58 -6.44 -3.24
N ALA A 142 20.71 -6.30 -3.94
CA ALA A 142 21.44 -5.04 -3.99
C ALA A 142 20.60 -3.94 -4.63
N ARG A 143 19.95 -4.20 -5.77
CA ARG A 143 19.06 -3.22 -6.43
C ARG A 143 17.89 -2.81 -5.53
N PHE A 144 17.27 -3.77 -4.85
CA PHE A 144 16.17 -3.52 -3.92
C PHE A 144 16.60 -2.75 -2.67
N GLY A 145 17.84 -2.95 -2.22
CA GLY A 145 18.45 -2.18 -1.13
C GLY A 145 19.07 -0.83 -1.53
N LEU A 146 19.26 -0.57 -2.83
CA LEU A 146 19.89 0.64 -3.38
C LEU A 146 18.89 1.69 -3.88
N GLU A 147 17.66 1.31 -4.20
CA GLU A 147 16.60 2.29 -4.44
C GLU A 147 16.20 2.90 -3.08
N GLU A 148 16.94 3.95 -2.71
CA GLU A 148 16.60 4.86 -1.63
C GLU A 148 15.11 5.15 -1.69
N ILE A 149 14.49 5.11 -0.50
CA ILE A 149 13.14 5.56 -0.23
C ILE A 149 12.89 6.79 -1.10
N LYS A 150 12.09 6.66 -2.19
CA LYS A 150 11.64 7.83 -2.94
C LYS A 150 11.10 8.79 -1.89
N THR A 151 11.77 9.91 -1.65
CA THR A 151 11.30 10.90 -0.68
C THR A 151 9.88 11.24 -1.09
N PHE A 152 8.92 10.78 -0.30
CA PHE A 152 7.52 10.93 -0.64
C PHE A 152 7.23 12.43 -0.67
N GLU A 153 6.67 12.95 -1.76
CA GLU A 153 6.16 14.31 -1.74
C GLU A 153 4.98 14.35 -0.76
N VAL A 154 5.26 14.82 0.46
CA VAL A 154 4.26 14.95 1.51
C VAL A 154 3.33 16.10 1.13
N GLY A 155 2.04 15.81 1.01
CA GLY A 155 1.01 16.83 0.82
C GLY A 155 0.64 17.49 2.15
N GLU A 156 0.52 18.81 2.16
CA GLU A 156 -0.22 19.50 3.23
C GLU A 156 -1.70 19.14 3.13
N LYS A 157 -2.26 18.61 4.22
CA LYS A 157 -3.69 18.60 4.50
C LYS A 157 -3.94 19.35 5.79
#